data_AF-A0A942HER6-F1
#
_entry.id   AF-A0A942HER6-F1
#
_cell.length_a   1.000
_cell.length_b   1.000
_cell.length_c   1.000
_cell.angle_alpha   90.00
_cell.angle_beta   90.00
_cell.angle_gamma   90.00
#
_symmetry.space_group_name_H-M   'P 1'
#
loop_
_entity.id
_entity.type
_entity.pdbx_description
1 polymer ?
#
loop_
_entity_poly.entity_id
_entity_poly.type
_entity_poly.pdbx_seq_one_letter_code
_entity_poly.pdbx_strand_id
1 'polypeptide(L)'
;MARCASESCGRWRPDLLTGMSGVSIDGRWFCSPDCVARMVRDLLSDSAPAAQVTGRAAPHLRLGVLLRHHGALSADQLHEALDRQRSSGLRLGAQARELFGVDPALVLRALAAQSGSRYLTTLDPSLVHGAPGGLPREAIKALGLVPFSQPDRDRVVRVASMAPLRWDAVNALRRLTGWSAEPYLVDDQTWHDLLDQYGAASMETPDARSAGVLIVHDEHEAVQAITRMAISGKQARLAEAHWAPYTWVRVQAGETVQDVLWTRPILEEASWQAASTLH
;
A
#
# COMPACT_ATOMS: atom_id res chain seq x y z
N MET A 1 24.83 8.47 27.92
CA MET A 1 25.83 8.53 26.84
C MET A 1 25.28 7.79 25.65
N ALA A 2 24.99 8.48 24.57
CA ALA A 2 24.50 7.87 23.34
C ALA A 2 25.67 7.19 22.61
N ARG A 3 25.52 5.90 22.33
CA ARG A 3 26.41 5.16 21.43
C ARG A 3 25.83 5.19 20.02
N CYS A 4 26.70 5.23 19.02
CA CYS A 4 26.28 5.06 17.64
C CYS A 4 25.59 3.70 17.51
N ALA A 5 24.41 3.69 16.89
CA ALA A 5 23.60 2.49 16.78
C ALA A 5 24.02 1.56 15.63
N SER A 6 25.01 1.95 14.82
CA SER A 6 25.60 1.08 13.81
C SER A 6 26.56 0.09 14.47
N GLU A 7 26.34 -1.21 14.24
CA GLU A 7 27.05 -2.30 14.94
C GLU A 7 28.57 -2.27 14.76
N SER A 8 29.02 -1.82 13.59
CA SER A 8 30.44 -1.65 13.26
C SER A 8 31.05 -0.34 13.79
N CYS A 9 30.28 0.50 14.51
CA CYS A 9 30.72 1.79 15.00
C CYS A 9 30.79 1.84 16.53
N GLY A 10 31.99 1.90 17.10
CA GLY A 10 32.20 2.06 18.55
C GLY A 10 32.11 3.50 19.07
N ARG A 11 31.75 4.49 18.23
CA ARG A 11 31.71 5.90 18.62
C ARG A 11 30.58 6.17 19.60
N TRP A 12 30.85 7.02 20.59
CA TRP A 12 29.87 7.45 21.57
C TRP A 12 29.99 8.95 21.83
N ARG A 13 28.92 9.56 22.33
CA ARG A 13 28.93 10.95 22.80
C ARG A 13 28.14 11.09 24.11
N PRO A 14 28.53 12.04 24.98
CA PRO A 14 27.67 12.50 26.07
C PRO A 14 26.31 12.96 25.54
N ASP A 15 25.23 12.67 26.27
CA ASP A 15 23.85 12.91 25.79
C ASP A 15 23.61 14.39 25.48
N LEU A 16 24.23 15.28 26.26
CA LEU A 16 24.19 16.74 26.09
C LEU A 16 24.77 17.21 24.74
N LEU A 17 25.62 16.42 24.08
CA LEU A 17 26.30 16.78 22.82
C LEU A 17 25.68 16.09 21.59
N THR A 18 24.68 15.22 21.78
CA THR A 18 24.01 14.51 20.68
C THR A 18 23.21 15.46 19.78
N GLY A 19 22.69 16.55 20.35
CA GLY A 19 22.00 17.61 19.62
C GLY A 19 22.89 18.50 18.75
N MET A 20 24.22 18.39 18.87
CA MET A 20 25.19 19.19 18.09
C MET A 20 25.77 18.44 16.90
N SER A 21 25.70 17.11 16.87
CA SER A 21 26.28 16.29 15.81
C SER A 21 25.62 14.92 15.73
N GLY A 22 25.36 14.44 14.51
CA GLY A 22 24.68 13.17 14.27
C GLY A 22 23.17 13.34 14.07
N VAL A 23 22.50 12.23 13.78
CA VAL A 23 21.05 12.17 13.53
C VAL A 23 20.44 11.08 14.38
N SER A 24 19.24 11.32 14.89
CA SER A 24 18.42 10.27 15.53
C SER A 24 17.39 9.75 14.53
N ILE A 25 17.39 8.45 14.25
CA ILE A 25 16.44 7.77 13.37
C ILE A 25 15.72 6.70 14.17
N ASP A 26 14.39 6.80 14.27
CA ASP A 26 13.56 5.85 15.03
C ASP A 26 14.05 5.59 16.47
N GLY A 27 14.49 6.67 17.14
CA GLY A 27 15.03 6.64 18.51
C GLY A 27 16.47 6.15 18.64
N ARG A 28 17.12 5.75 17.54
CA ARG A 28 18.53 5.32 17.49
C ARG A 28 19.42 6.44 16.98
N TRP A 29 20.53 6.72 17.66
CA TRP A 29 21.46 7.79 17.27
C TRP A 29 22.58 7.28 16.36
N PHE A 30 22.88 8.01 15.29
CA PHE A 30 23.93 7.72 14.32
C PHE A 30 24.91 8.89 14.23
N CYS A 31 26.21 8.60 14.31
CA CYS A 31 27.23 9.64 14.44
C CYS A 31 27.66 10.31 13.12
N SER A 32 27.39 9.70 11.97
CA SER A 32 27.81 10.20 10.66
C SER A 32 26.90 9.70 9.52
N PRO A 33 26.93 10.36 8.35
CA PRO A 33 26.22 9.90 7.16
C PRO A 33 26.56 8.44 6.78
N ASP A 34 27.82 8.02 6.92
CA ASP A 34 28.21 6.63 6.62
C ASP A 34 27.60 5.59 7.57
N CYS A 35 27.31 5.98 8.82
CA CYS A 35 26.62 5.09 9.77
C CYS A 35 25.14 4.96 9.41
N VAL A 36 24.54 6.04 8.91
CA VAL A 36 23.17 6.04 8.40
C VAL A 36 23.09 5.20 7.12
N ALA A 37 23.99 5.41 6.16
CA ALA A 37 24.03 4.66 4.90
C ALA A 37 24.18 3.15 5.12
N ARG A 38 24.98 2.73 6.11
CA ARG A 38 25.06 1.32 6.52
C ARG A 38 23.72 0.80 7.03
N MET A 39 23.11 1.51 7.98
CA MET A 39 21.79 1.13 8.50
C MET A 39 20.71 1.06 7.41
N VAL A 40 20.72 2.00 6.46
CA VAL A 40 19.80 1.99 5.32
C VAL A 40 20.06 0.79 4.41
N ARG A 41 21.31 0.41 4.16
CA ARG A 41 21.63 -0.80 3.40
C ARG A 41 21.12 -2.06 4.09
N ASP A 42 21.31 -2.15 5.41
CA ASP A 42 20.83 -3.28 6.21
C ASP A 42 19.29 -3.34 6.14
N LEU A 43 18.61 -2.19 6.31
CA LEU A 43 17.16 -2.06 6.14
C LEU A 43 16.70 -2.55 4.76
N LEU A 44 17.34 -2.10 3.70
CA LEU A 44 17.00 -2.46 2.32
C LEU A 44 17.35 -3.92 1.99
N SER A 45 18.33 -4.53 2.67
CA SER A 45 18.72 -5.93 2.48
C SER A 45 17.74 -6.87 3.19
N ASP A 46 17.36 -6.50 4.42
CA ASP A 46 16.44 -7.25 5.28
C ASP A 46 14.96 -7.09 4.89
N SER A 47 14.65 -6.20 3.95
CA SER A 47 13.34 -6.07 3.29
C SER A 47 12.90 -7.39 2.63
N ALA A 48 12.34 -8.28 3.43
CA ALA A 48 11.60 -9.44 2.97
C ALA A 48 10.30 -8.96 2.32
N PRO A 49 9.78 -9.69 1.31
CA PRO A 49 8.44 -9.41 0.81
C PRO A 49 7.49 -9.36 1.99
N ALA A 50 6.63 -8.34 2.01
CA ALA A 50 5.59 -8.21 3.01
C ALA A 50 4.90 -9.57 3.16
N ALA A 51 5.28 -10.31 4.21
CA ALA A 51 4.81 -11.67 4.39
C ALA A 51 3.29 -11.59 4.31
N GLN A 52 2.69 -12.40 3.44
CA GLN A 52 1.24 -12.52 3.36
C GLN A 52 0.78 -12.84 4.78
N VAL A 53 0.24 -11.84 5.48
CA VAL A 53 -0.33 -12.07 6.80
C VAL A 53 -1.57 -12.90 6.49
N THR A 54 -1.41 -14.22 6.58
CA THR A 54 -2.50 -15.19 6.65
C THR A 54 -3.17 -15.00 8.00
N GLY A 55 -3.80 -13.83 8.18
CA GLY A 55 -4.76 -13.64 9.26
C GLY A 55 -5.74 -14.79 9.16
N ARG A 56 -5.97 -15.49 10.28
CA ARG A 56 -6.84 -16.65 10.36
C ARG A 56 -8.22 -16.25 9.85
N ALA A 57 -8.44 -16.54 8.58
CA ALA A 57 -9.66 -16.21 7.88
C ALA A 57 -10.80 -16.94 8.58
N ALA A 58 -11.80 -16.19 9.05
CA ALA A 58 -13.13 -16.75 9.19
C ALA A 58 -13.47 -17.47 7.86
N PRO A 59 -14.17 -18.61 7.89
CA PRO A 59 -14.45 -19.36 6.66
C PRO A 59 -15.08 -18.44 5.62
N HIS A 60 -14.30 -18.06 4.60
CA HIS A 60 -14.75 -17.14 3.57
C HIS A 60 -15.89 -17.83 2.82
N LEU A 61 -17.10 -17.31 2.99
CA LEU A 61 -18.25 -17.74 2.20
C LEU A 61 -17.90 -17.54 0.71
N ARG A 62 -18.15 -18.57 -0.10
CA ARG A 62 -17.92 -18.49 -1.54
C ARG A 62 -18.81 -17.40 -2.14
N LEU A 63 -18.29 -16.63 -3.09
CA LEU A 63 -19.03 -15.54 -3.73
C LEU A 63 -20.40 -15.97 -4.25
N GLY A 64 -20.51 -17.15 -4.87
CA GLY A 64 -21.79 -17.68 -5.35
C GLY A 64 -22.85 -17.85 -4.25
N VAL A 65 -22.45 -18.22 -3.03
CA VAL A 65 -23.37 -18.34 -1.88
C VAL A 65 -23.87 -16.96 -1.48
N LEU A 66 -22.99 -15.95 -1.46
CA LEU A 66 -23.33 -14.58 -1.13
C LEU A 66 -24.24 -13.94 -2.20
N LEU A 67 -23.96 -14.19 -3.48
CA LEU A 67 -24.82 -13.75 -4.59
C LEU A 67 -26.24 -14.31 -4.47
N ARG A 68 -26.38 -15.59 -4.12
CA ARG A 68 -27.70 -16.18 -3.84
C ARG A 68 -28.35 -15.59 -2.61
N HIS A 69 -27.60 -15.45 -1.52
CA HIS A 69 -28.12 -14.91 -0.26
C HIS A 69 -28.61 -13.46 -0.40
N HIS A 70 -27.97 -12.66 -1.25
CA HIS A 70 -28.39 -11.29 -1.56
C HIS A 70 -29.45 -11.19 -2.65
N GLY A 71 -29.97 -12.31 -3.14
CA GLY A 71 -31.01 -12.33 -4.19
C GLY A 71 -30.50 -11.94 -5.57
N ALA A 72 -29.18 -11.90 -5.79
CA ALA A 72 -28.58 -11.55 -7.07
C ALA A 72 -28.71 -12.68 -8.10
N LEU A 73 -28.75 -13.94 -7.65
CA LEU A 73 -28.90 -15.12 -8.49
C LEU A 73 -29.79 -16.17 -7.82
N SER A 74 -30.58 -16.88 -8.63
CA SER A 74 -31.21 -18.14 -8.22
C SER A 74 -30.18 -19.28 -8.14
N ALA A 75 -30.59 -20.45 -7.64
CA ALA A 75 -29.73 -21.64 -7.65
C ALA A 75 -29.37 -22.08 -9.09
N ASP A 76 -30.36 -22.08 -9.98
CA ASP A 76 -30.19 -22.50 -11.38
C ASP A 76 -29.33 -21.50 -12.15
N GLN A 77 -29.57 -20.20 -11.96
CA GLN A 77 -28.77 -19.13 -12.57
C GLN A 77 -27.31 -19.19 -12.07
N LEU A 78 -27.07 -19.50 -10.79
CA LEU A 78 -25.71 -19.67 -10.29
C LEU A 78 -25.02 -20.88 -10.94
N HIS A 79 -25.73 -21.99 -11.12
CA HIS A 79 -25.17 -23.18 -11.76
C HIS A 79 -24.77 -22.89 -13.21
N GLU A 80 -25.69 -22.28 -13.97
CA GLU A 80 -25.44 -21.89 -15.35
C GLU A 80 -24.30 -20.85 -15.46
N ALA A 81 -24.25 -19.86 -14.55
CA ALA A 81 -23.15 -18.90 -14.51
C ALA A 81 -21.79 -19.60 -14.32
N LEU A 82 -21.69 -20.55 -13.40
CA LEU A 82 -20.45 -21.30 -13.13
C LEU A 82 -20.05 -22.19 -14.31
N ASP A 83 -21.02 -22.79 -15.00
CA ASP A 83 -20.77 -23.61 -16.20
C ASP A 83 -20.22 -22.75 -17.33
N ARG A 84 -20.84 -21.59 -17.59
CA ARG A 84 -20.36 -20.64 -18.61
C ARG A 84 -19.00 -20.03 -18.24
N GLN A 85 -18.78 -19.73 -16.96
CA GLN A 85 -17.53 -19.17 -16.45
C GLN A 85 -16.31 -20.02 -16.83
N ARG A 86 -16.45 -21.36 -16.79
CA ARG A 86 -15.38 -22.30 -17.16
C ARG A 86 -14.92 -22.14 -18.61
N SER A 87 -15.83 -21.74 -19.49
CA SER A 87 -15.54 -21.52 -20.92
C SER A 87 -15.13 -20.08 -21.25
N SER A 88 -15.61 -19.08 -20.49
CA SER A 88 -15.34 -17.66 -20.77
C SER A 88 -14.09 -17.11 -20.08
N GLY A 89 -13.68 -17.70 -18.95
CA GLY A 89 -12.61 -17.17 -18.11
C GLY A 89 -12.97 -15.90 -17.32
N LEU A 90 -14.21 -15.41 -17.43
CA LEU A 90 -14.67 -14.21 -16.71
C LEU A 90 -14.73 -14.45 -15.20
N ARG A 91 -14.70 -13.37 -14.41
CA ARG A 91 -15.05 -13.44 -12.99
C ARG A 91 -16.54 -13.72 -12.84
N LEU A 92 -16.94 -14.53 -11.86
CA LEU A 92 -18.33 -14.95 -11.64
C LEU A 92 -19.32 -13.77 -11.63
N GLY A 93 -18.97 -12.66 -10.98
CA GLY A 93 -19.80 -11.45 -10.98
C GLY A 93 -20.01 -10.85 -12.37
N ALA A 94 -18.96 -10.76 -13.18
CA ALA A 94 -19.05 -10.30 -14.57
C ALA A 94 -19.86 -11.28 -15.43
N GLN A 95 -19.61 -12.58 -15.27
CA GLN A 95 -20.36 -13.63 -15.98
C GLN A 95 -21.86 -13.57 -15.66
N ALA A 96 -22.23 -13.37 -14.40
CA ALA A 96 -23.61 -13.25 -13.95
C ALA A 96 -24.30 -12.00 -14.52
N ARG A 97 -23.56 -10.88 -14.61
CA ARG A 97 -24.05 -9.66 -15.25
C ARG A 97 -24.36 -9.87 -16.74
N GLU A 98 -23.45 -10.52 -17.46
CA GLU A 98 -23.62 -10.78 -18.89
C GLU A 98 -24.79 -11.71 -19.20
N LEU A 99 -24.98 -12.78 -18.41
CA LEU A 99 -26.03 -13.76 -18.67
C LEU A 99 -27.41 -13.33 -18.19
N PHE A 100 -27.48 -12.64 -17.05
CA PHE A 100 -28.73 -12.44 -16.32
C PHE A 100 -29.02 -10.99 -15.97
N GLY A 101 -28.17 -10.04 -16.35
CA GLY A 101 -28.39 -8.62 -16.06
C GLY A 101 -28.34 -8.29 -14.57
N VAL A 102 -27.56 -9.05 -13.78
CA VAL A 102 -27.42 -8.83 -12.33
C VAL A 102 -26.98 -7.38 -12.05
N ASP A 103 -27.61 -6.76 -11.06
CA ASP A 103 -27.24 -5.42 -10.59
C ASP A 103 -25.78 -5.40 -10.08
N PRO A 104 -24.90 -4.53 -10.64
CA PRO A 104 -23.53 -4.36 -10.16
C PRO A 104 -23.43 -4.09 -8.65
N ALA A 105 -24.40 -3.39 -8.07
CA ALA A 105 -24.40 -3.09 -6.64
C ALA A 105 -24.55 -4.36 -5.77
N LEU A 106 -25.30 -5.36 -6.24
CA LEU A 106 -25.44 -6.65 -5.55
C LEU A 106 -24.16 -7.47 -5.62
N VAL A 107 -23.45 -7.42 -6.76
CA VAL A 107 -22.13 -8.05 -6.91
C VAL A 107 -21.11 -7.40 -5.99
N LEU A 108 -21.06 -6.07 -5.96
CA LEU A 108 -20.16 -5.31 -5.10
C LEU A 108 -20.42 -5.59 -3.61
N ARG A 109 -21.70 -5.62 -3.20
CA ARG A 109 -22.11 -5.99 -1.84
C ARG A 109 -21.65 -7.41 -1.47
N ALA A 110 -21.83 -8.38 -2.37
CA ALA A 110 -21.40 -9.76 -2.15
C ALA A 110 -19.86 -9.87 -2.01
N LEU A 111 -19.11 -9.13 -2.83
CA LEU A 111 -17.65 -9.07 -2.74
C LEU A 111 -17.17 -8.45 -1.42
N ALA A 112 -17.82 -7.38 -0.96
CA ALA A 112 -17.49 -6.73 0.31
C ALA A 112 -17.78 -7.64 1.51
N ALA A 113 -18.92 -8.34 1.49
CA ALA A 113 -19.23 -9.36 2.48
C ALA A 113 -18.20 -10.50 2.48
N GLN A 114 -17.73 -10.91 1.30
CA GLN A 114 -16.71 -11.96 1.16
C GLN A 114 -15.37 -11.56 1.78
N SER A 115 -14.95 -10.30 1.61
CA SER A 115 -13.68 -9.77 2.13
C SER A 115 -13.77 -9.24 3.56
N GLY A 116 -14.96 -9.18 4.16
CA GLY A 116 -15.18 -8.57 5.47
C GLY A 116 -14.97 -7.05 5.47
N SER A 117 -15.18 -6.39 4.32
CA SER A 117 -15.02 -4.95 4.15
C SER A 117 -16.36 -4.24 3.92
N ARG A 118 -16.32 -2.91 3.85
CA ARG A 118 -17.48 -2.10 3.46
C ARG A 118 -17.50 -1.89 1.95
N TYR A 119 -18.56 -1.29 1.43
CA TYR A 119 -18.64 -0.88 0.02
C TYR A 119 -19.31 0.48 -0.11
N LEU A 120 -19.04 1.15 -1.24
CA LEU A 120 -19.72 2.37 -1.67
C LEU A 120 -20.10 2.22 -3.14
N THR A 121 -21.36 2.47 -3.48
CA THR A 121 -21.85 2.46 -4.87
C THR A 121 -21.62 3.78 -5.58
N THR A 122 -21.37 4.84 -4.81
CA THR A 122 -21.05 6.18 -5.30
C THR A 122 -20.06 6.82 -4.33
N LEU A 123 -19.07 7.51 -4.90
CA LEU A 123 -18.12 8.31 -4.14
C LEU A 123 -17.77 9.54 -4.98
N ASP A 124 -17.82 10.73 -4.37
CA ASP A 124 -17.47 11.97 -5.05
C ASP A 124 -15.94 12.06 -5.24
N PRO A 125 -15.44 12.09 -6.49
CA PRO A 125 -14.01 12.20 -6.75
C PRO A 125 -13.36 13.50 -6.23
N SER A 126 -14.14 14.55 -5.98
CA SER A 126 -13.61 15.81 -5.44
C SER A 126 -12.99 15.64 -4.05
N LEU A 127 -13.38 14.59 -3.30
CA LEU A 127 -12.84 14.27 -1.97
C LEU A 127 -11.34 13.99 -1.97
N VAL A 128 -10.77 13.63 -3.13
CA VAL A 128 -9.35 13.26 -3.24
C VAL A 128 -8.47 14.36 -3.83
N HIS A 129 -9.04 15.51 -4.24
CA HIS A 129 -8.29 16.62 -4.84
C HIS A 129 -7.13 17.11 -3.98
N GLY A 130 -7.30 17.10 -2.65
CA GLY A 130 -6.26 17.51 -1.69
C GLY A 130 -5.28 16.42 -1.30
N ALA A 131 -5.22 15.30 -2.03
CA ALA A 131 -4.43 14.11 -1.72
C ALA A 131 -4.50 13.71 -0.23
N PRO A 132 -5.65 13.24 0.27
CA PRO A 132 -5.80 12.93 1.69
C PRO A 132 -4.72 11.97 2.19
N GLY A 133 -4.06 12.35 3.28
CA GLY A 133 -2.88 11.64 3.80
C GLY A 133 -1.55 11.95 3.10
N GLY A 134 -1.53 12.64 1.96
CA GLY A 134 -0.29 13.03 1.28
C GLY A 134 0.51 11.83 0.76
N LEU A 135 -0.19 10.74 0.39
CA LEU A 135 0.46 9.64 -0.33
C LEU A 135 0.73 10.06 -1.77
N PRO A 136 1.84 9.62 -2.37
CA PRO A 136 2.09 9.90 -3.76
C PRO A 136 1.25 9.02 -4.69
N ARG A 137 0.98 9.51 -5.90
CA ARG A 137 0.11 8.82 -6.86
C ARG A 137 0.65 7.43 -7.25
N GLU A 138 1.95 7.28 -7.34
CA GLU A 138 2.63 6.01 -7.63
C GLU A 138 2.36 4.98 -6.52
N ALA A 139 2.33 5.42 -5.26
CA ALA A 139 1.97 4.57 -4.14
C ALA A 139 0.50 4.14 -4.17
N ILE A 140 -0.40 5.07 -4.51
CA ILE A 140 -1.83 4.78 -4.69
C ILE A 140 -2.02 3.69 -5.75
N LYS A 141 -1.35 3.84 -6.90
CA LYS A 141 -1.36 2.87 -8.00
C LYS A 141 -0.80 1.52 -7.57
N ALA A 142 0.35 1.52 -6.89
CA ALA A 142 1.00 0.30 -6.46
C ALA A 142 0.14 -0.47 -5.45
N LEU A 143 -0.37 0.21 -4.41
CA LEU A 143 -1.17 -0.40 -3.36
C LEU A 143 -2.59 -0.78 -3.81
N GLY A 144 -3.14 -0.09 -4.81
CA GLY A 144 -4.55 -0.24 -5.17
C GLY A 144 -5.51 0.35 -4.13
N LEU A 145 -5.03 1.33 -3.34
CA LEU A 145 -5.76 1.94 -2.22
C LEU A 145 -5.77 3.46 -2.38
N VAL A 146 -6.94 4.07 -2.54
CA VAL A 146 -7.08 5.53 -2.65
C VAL A 146 -7.69 6.11 -1.36
N PRO A 147 -6.93 6.85 -0.54
CA PRO A 147 -7.49 7.57 0.59
C PRO A 147 -8.50 8.64 0.13
N PHE A 148 -9.69 8.63 0.70
CA PHE A 148 -10.74 9.63 0.45
C PHE A 148 -11.18 10.36 1.73
N SER A 149 -10.45 10.16 2.83
CA SER A 149 -10.57 10.95 4.05
C SER A 149 -9.18 11.32 4.56
N GLN A 150 -9.07 12.41 5.32
CA GLN A 150 -7.88 12.62 6.12
C GLN A 150 -7.81 11.57 7.24
N PRO A 151 -6.61 11.20 7.71
CA PRO A 151 -6.47 10.42 8.93
C PRO A 151 -7.10 11.18 10.10
N ASP A 152 -7.97 10.52 10.86
CA ASP A 152 -8.58 11.12 12.04
C ASP A 152 -7.61 11.12 13.25
N ARG A 153 -8.14 11.47 14.44
CA ARG A 153 -7.35 11.51 15.67
C ARG A 153 -6.77 10.15 16.07
N ASP A 154 -7.45 9.07 15.72
CA ASP A 154 -7.04 7.69 15.98
C ASP A 154 -6.22 7.10 14.82
N ARG A 155 -5.82 7.96 13.86
CA ARG A 155 -5.09 7.61 12.64
C ARG A 155 -5.87 6.64 11.75
N VAL A 156 -7.20 6.65 11.82
CA VAL A 156 -8.04 5.88 10.91
C VAL A 156 -8.21 6.66 9.63
N VAL A 157 -8.01 5.99 8.49
CA VAL A 157 -8.18 6.57 7.16
C VAL A 157 -9.11 5.70 6.34
N ARG A 158 -10.08 6.30 5.66
CA ARG A 158 -10.96 5.56 4.74
C ARG A 158 -10.30 5.46 3.38
N VAL A 159 -10.22 4.24 2.84
CA VAL A 159 -9.58 3.97 1.56
C VAL A 159 -10.53 3.25 0.61
N ALA A 160 -10.57 3.68 -0.64
CA ALA A 160 -11.27 3.01 -1.71
C ALA A 160 -10.36 1.95 -2.36
N SER A 161 -10.91 0.79 -2.68
CA SER A 161 -10.18 -0.31 -3.34
C SER A 161 -11.09 -1.08 -4.28
N MET A 162 -10.50 -1.70 -5.31
CA MET A 162 -11.19 -2.64 -6.19
C MET A 162 -11.20 -4.05 -5.58
N ALA A 163 -12.10 -4.91 -6.06
CA ALA A 163 -12.11 -6.31 -5.67
C ALA A 163 -11.15 -7.17 -6.52
N PRO A 164 -10.47 -8.18 -5.95
CA PRO A 164 -10.50 -8.59 -4.54
C PRO A 164 -9.68 -7.64 -3.65
N LEU A 165 -10.15 -7.41 -2.42
CA LEU A 165 -9.42 -6.61 -1.44
C LEU A 165 -8.11 -7.29 -1.06
N ARG A 166 -7.01 -6.57 -1.23
CA ARG A 166 -5.65 -7.00 -0.92
C ARG A 166 -5.25 -6.57 0.49
N TRP A 167 -5.43 -7.46 1.47
CA TRP A 167 -5.08 -7.19 2.87
C TRP A 167 -3.57 -7.00 3.10
N ASP A 168 -2.73 -7.58 2.24
CA ASP A 168 -1.31 -7.28 2.17
C ASP A 168 -1.05 -5.80 1.83
N ALA A 169 -1.82 -5.20 0.91
CA ALA A 169 -1.74 -3.77 0.59
C ALA A 169 -2.18 -2.91 1.77
N VAL A 170 -3.28 -3.29 2.43
CA VAL A 170 -3.78 -2.60 3.63
C VAL A 170 -2.72 -2.60 4.74
N ASN A 171 -2.05 -3.74 4.94
CA ASN A 171 -0.98 -3.87 5.90
C ASN A 171 0.29 -3.10 5.50
N ALA A 172 0.62 -3.06 4.21
CA ALA A 172 1.73 -2.27 3.70
C ALA A 172 1.50 -0.77 3.96
N LEU A 173 0.29 -0.28 3.66
CA LEU A 173 -0.12 1.08 3.97
C LEU A 173 0.06 1.37 5.48
N ARG A 174 -0.46 0.50 6.35
CA ARG A 174 -0.31 0.65 7.81
C ARG A 174 1.15 0.71 8.26
N ARG A 175 2.03 -0.13 7.69
CA ARG A 175 3.46 -0.12 8.02
C ARG A 175 4.13 1.18 7.59
N LEU A 176 3.82 1.67 6.40
CA LEU A 176 4.42 2.88 5.82
C LEU A 176 3.96 4.16 6.49
N THR A 177 2.69 4.24 6.89
CA THR A 177 2.08 5.50 7.36
C THR A 177 1.75 5.50 8.85
N GLY A 178 1.66 4.32 9.46
CA GLY A 178 1.11 4.14 10.81
C GLY A 178 -0.40 4.36 10.88
N TRP A 179 -1.13 4.45 9.76
CA TRP A 179 -2.58 4.59 9.73
C TRP A 179 -3.29 3.24 9.74
N SER A 180 -4.45 3.21 10.40
CA SER A 180 -5.37 2.09 10.31
C SER A 180 -6.33 2.34 9.14
N ALA A 181 -6.17 1.59 8.06
CA ALA A 181 -7.05 1.76 6.90
C ALA A 181 -8.40 1.06 7.11
N GLU A 182 -9.48 1.77 6.85
CA GLU A 182 -10.84 1.25 6.75
C GLU A 182 -11.19 1.09 5.26
N PRO A 183 -11.14 -0.13 4.69
CA PRO A 183 -11.33 -0.35 3.27
C PRO A 183 -12.81 -0.37 2.85
N TYR A 184 -13.10 0.37 1.78
CA TYR A 184 -14.37 0.36 1.08
C TYR A 184 -14.15 -0.14 -0.34
N LEU A 185 -14.86 -1.21 -0.73
CA LEU A 185 -14.89 -1.64 -2.11
C LEU A 185 -15.74 -0.67 -2.93
N VAL A 186 -15.20 -0.29 -4.08
CA VAL A 186 -15.89 0.47 -5.12
C VAL A 186 -15.80 -0.32 -6.44
N ASP A 187 -16.63 0.04 -7.42
CA ASP A 187 -16.46 -0.48 -8.77
C ASP A 187 -15.19 0.09 -9.44
N ASP A 188 -14.75 -0.58 -10.50
CA ASP A 188 -13.52 -0.24 -11.20
C ASP A 188 -13.57 1.20 -11.74
N GLN A 189 -14.69 1.68 -12.29
CA GLN A 189 -14.77 3.04 -12.84
C GLN A 189 -14.60 4.08 -11.74
N THR A 190 -15.34 3.95 -10.64
CA THR A 190 -15.21 4.82 -9.47
C THR A 190 -13.77 4.85 -8.95
N TRP A 191 -13.08 3.71 -8.90
CA TRP A 191 -11.67 3.67 -8.47
C TRP A 191 -10.74 4.46 -9.40
N HIS A 192 -10.90 4.32 -10.71
CA HIS A 192 -10.09 5.05 -11.69
C HIS A 192 -10.35 6.56 -11.65
N ASP A 193 -11.61 6.97 -11.51
CA ASP A 193 -11.99 8.38 -11.38
C ASP A 193 -11.34 9.03 -10.16
N LEU A 194 -11.29 8.33 -9.02
CA LEU A 194 -10.56 8.78 -7.84
C LEU A 194 -9.06 8.89 -8.11
N LEU A 195 -8.44 7.88 -8.73
CA LEU A 195 -7.02 7.90 -9.02
C LEU A 195 -6.62 9.06 -9.96
N ASP A 196 -7.49 9.42 -10.89
CA ASP A 196 -7.25 10.52 -11.83
C ASP A 196 -7.40 11.90 -11.17
N GLN A 197 -8.28 12.03 -10.18
CA GLN A 197 -8.50 13.28 -9.44
C GLN A 197 -7.63 13.42 -8.19
N TYR A 198 -6.97 12.34 -7.76
CA TYR A 198 -6.17 12.34 -6.55
C TYR A 198 -5.01 13.36 -6.62
N GLY A 199 -5.02 14.34 -5.72
CA GLY A 199 -3.99 15.38 -5.64
C GLY A 199 -4.08 16.47 -6.70
N ALA A 200 -5.16 16.54 -7.48
CA ALA A 200 -5.33 17.53 -8.54
C ALA A 200 -5.20 18.99 -8.05
N ALA A 201 -5.63 19.32 -6.83
CA ALA A 201 -5.51 20.67 -6.27
C ALA A 201 -4.07 21.02 -5.86
N SER A 202 -3.26 20.02 -5.47
CA SER A 202 -1.85 20.22 -5.11
C SER A 202 -0.94 20.46 -6.32
N MET A 203 -1.40 20.19 -7.53
CA MET A 203 -0.67 20.53 -8.75
C MET A 203 -0.71 22.05 -9.06
N GLU A 204 -1.70 22.76 -8.54
CA GLU A 204 -1.90 24.20 -8.78
C GLU A 204 -1.13 25.09 -7.80
N THR A 205 -0.74 24.55 -6.64
CA THR A 205 0.13 25.21 -5.66
C THR A 205 1.07 24.15 -5.06
N PRO A 206 2.40 24.21 -5.31
CA PRO A 206 3.34 23.27 -4.71
C PRO A 206 3.44 23.58 -3.21
N ASP A 207 2.61 22.91 -2.43
CA ASP A 207 2.66 22.97 -0.98
C ASP A 207 3.97 22.30 -0.54
N ALA A 208 4.82 23.03 0.17
CA ALA A 208 6.20 22.65 0.52
C ALA A 208 6.29 21.38 1.39
N ARG A 209 5.15 20.82 1.81
CA ARG A 209 5.01 19.64 2.66
C ARG A 209 4.83 18.33 1.89
N SER A 210 4.42 18.38 0.62
CA SER A 210 4.31 17.22 -0.26
C SER A 210 5.65 16.98 -0.94
N ALA A 211 6.63 16.53 -0.17
CA ALA A 211 7.94 16.30 -0.71
C ALA A 211 7.90 15.03 -1.58
N GLY A 212 8.28 15.19 -2.85
CA GLY A 212 7.92 14.26 -3.93
C GLY A 212 8.45 12.84 -3.81
N VAL A 213 8.03 12.00 -4.75
CA VAL A 213 8.58 10.65 -4.93
C VAL A 213 9.88 10.70 -5.68
N LEU A 214 10.88 9.99 -5.18
CA LEU A 214 12.07 9.64 -5.93
C LEU A 214 12.00 8.17 -6.32
N ILE A 215 11.92 7.90 -7.62
CA ILE A 215 12.03 6.54 -8.17
C ILE A 215 13.50 6.30 -8.52
N VAL A 216 14.07 5.22 -8.00
CA VAL A 216 15.46 4.83 -8.23
C VAL A 216 15.54 3.39 -8.72
N HIS A 217 16.53 3.12 -9.57
CA HIS A 217 16.76 1.81 -10.19
C HIS A 217 17.98 1.09 -9.63
N ASP A 218 18.78 1.78 -8.83
CA ASP A 218 20.03 1.29 -8.27
C ASP A 218 19.98 1.36 -6.73
N GLU A 219 20.47 0.31 -6.07
CA GLU A 219 20.48 0.23 -4.61
C GLU A 219 21.36 1.32 -3.99
N HIS A 220 22.52 1.59 -4.59
CA HIS A 220 23.44 2.60 -4.09
C HIS A 220 22.81 4.00 -4.17
N GLU A 221 22.11 4.30 -5.26
CA GLU A 221 21.31 5.52 -5.41
C GLU A 221 20.21 5.61 -4.34
N ALA A 222 19.48 4.51 -4.10
CA ALA A 222 18.46 4.44 -3.04
C ALA A 222 19.04 4.75 -1.66
N VAL A 223 20.15 4.10 -1.31
CA VAL A 223 20.85 4.29 -0.02
C VAL A 223 21.29 5.75 0.12
N GLN A 224 21.89 6.33 -0.92
CA GLN A 224 22.33 7.73 -0.89
C GLN A 224 21.17 8.70 -0.74
N ALA A 225 20.08 8.49 -1.47
CA ALA A 225 18.90 9.33 -1.40
C ALA A 225 18.27 9.30 0.00
N ILE A 226 17.95 8.12 0.50
CA ILE A 226 17.35 7.93 1.84
C ILE A 226 18.27 8.51 2.91
N THR A 227 19.58 8.28 2.82
CA THR A 227 20.56 8.84 3.76
C THR A 227 20.53 10.36 3.76
N ARG A 228 20.58 10.98 2.58
CA ARG A 228 20.54 12.45 2.42
C ARG A 228 19.26 13.04 3.00
N MET A 229 18.13 12.39 2.75
CA MET A 229 16.82 12.79 3.28
C MET A 229 16.79 12.67 4.81
N ALA A 230 17.26 11.57 5.36
CA ALA A 230 17.25 11.32 6.80
C ALA A 230 18.14 12.29 7.58
N ILE A 231 19.33 12.64 7.06
CA ILE A 231 20.26 13.57 7.72
C ILE A 231 19.89 15.05 7.53
N SER A 232 18.91 15.36 6.68
CA SER A 232 18.46 16.75 6.48
C SER A 232 17.88 17.37 7.75
N GLY A 233 17.37 16.53 8.66
CA GLY A 233 16.92 16.91 10.00
C GLY A 233 17.79 16.30 11.11
N LYS A 234 17.63 16.81 12.34
CA LYS A 234 18.24 16.19 13.54
C LYS A 234 17.54 14.90 13.96
N GLN A 235 16.28 14.76 13.58
CA GLN A 235 15.44 13.61 13.85
C GLN A 235 14.74 13.19 12.56
N ALA A 236 14.76 11.88 12.29
CA ALA A 236 14.01 11.29 11.21
C ALA A 236 13.30 10.01 11.67
N ARG A 237 12.31 9.60 10.89
CA ARG A 237 11.66 8.29 10.96
C ARG A 237 11.72 7.65 9.59
N LEU A 238 12.05 6.36 9.56
CA LEU A 238 12.01 5.56 8.36
C LEU A 238 10.91 4.53 8.50
N ALA A 239 10.07 4.43 7.48
CA ALA A 239 9.13 3.33 7.35
C ALA A 239 9.36 2.65 6.01
N GLU A 240 9.43 1.31 6.03
CA GLU A 240 9.74 0.51 4.86
C GLU A 240 8.61 -0.49 4.60
N ALA A 241 8.36 -0.76 3.31
CA ALA A 241 7.61 -1.92 2.89
C ALA A 241 8.08 -2.41 1.52
N HIS A 242 8.37 -3.71 1.43
CA HIS A 242 8.55 -4.38 0.16
C HIS A 242 7.18 -4.63 -0.51
N TRP A 243 7.01 -4.05 -1.69
CA TRP A 243 5.82 -4.16 -2.52
C TRP A 243 6.24 -4.27 -3.99
N ALA A 244 6.43 -5.51 -4.46
CA ALA A 244 6.96 -5.79 -5.79
C ALA A 244 6.27 -4.95 -6.89
N PRO A 245 7.04 -4.34 -7.81
CA PRO A 245 8.50 -4.46 -7.98
C PRO A 245 9.35 -3.54 -7.08
N TYR A 246 8.74 -2.80 -6.16
CA TYR A 246 9.41 -1.76 -5.38
C TYR A 246 9.73 -2.21 -3.96
N THR A 247 10.84 -1.70 -3.43
CA THR A 247 11.00 -1.49 -2.00
C THR A 247 10.71 -0.02 -1.75
N TRP A 248 9.63 0.27 -1.01
CA TRP A 248 9.22 1.64 -0.70
C TRP A 248 9.75 2.01 0.68
N VAL A 249 10.57 3.07 0.72
CA VAL A 249 10.99 3.71 1.97
C VAL A 249 10.40 5.11 2.06
N ARG A 250 9.62 5.35 3.11
CA ARG A 250 9.12 6.67 3.50
C ARG A 250 10.06 7.28 4.52
N VAL A 251 10.56 8.48 4.22
CA VAL A 251 11.46 9.26 5.07
C VAL A 251 10.71 10.48 5.60
N GLN A 252 10.50 10.52 6.91
CA GLN A 252 9.96 11.69 7.59
C GLN A 252 11.08 12.39 8.36
N ALA A 253 11.45 13.61 7.97
CA ALA A 253 12.47 14.42 8.65
C ALA A 253 11.87 15.80 8.97
N GLY A 254 11.53 16.03 10.25
CA GLY A 254 10.79 17.22 10.67
C GLY A 254 9.37 17.24 10.10
N GLU A 255 9.00 18.32 9.41
CA GLU A 255 7.71 18.46 8.71
C GLU A 255 7.72 17.88 7.29
N THR A 256 8.91 17.54 6.76
CA THR A 256 9.06 17.01 5.40
C THR A 256 8.88 15.49 5.37
N VAL A 257 8.05 15.00 4.45
CA VAL A 257 7.86 13.58 4.16
C VAL A 257 8.20 13.33 2.70
N GLN A 258 9.20 12.50 2.44
CA GLN A 258 9.60 12.08 1.10
C GLN A 258 9.52 10.56 0.95
N ASP A 259 9.16 10.11 -0.24
CA ASP A 259 9.05 8.70 -0.56
C ASP A 259 10.12 8.29 -1.57
N VAL A 260 10.88 7.24 -1.27
CA VAL A 260 11.85 6.63 -2.19
C VAL A 260 11.29 5.27 -2.62
N LEU A 261 11.07 5.11 -3.92
CA LEU A 261 10.66 3.85 -4.55
C LEU A 261 11.87 3.24 -5.25
N TRP A 262 12.50 2.25 -4.61
CA TRP A 262 13.58 1.50 -5.24
C TRP A 262 13.00 0.32 -6.01
N THR A 263 13.08 0.37 -7.34
CA THR A 263 12.78 -0.78 -8.19
C THR A 263 13.85 -1.85 -8.02
N ARG A 264 13.46 -3.02 -7.51
CA ARG A 264 14.33 -4.19 -7.61
C ARG A 264 14.16 -4.76 -9.02
N PRO A 265 15.25 -5.12 -9.71
CA PRO A 265 15.11 -5.95 -10.90
C PRO A 265 14.34 -7.18 -10.48
N ILE A 266 13.21 -7.43 -11.16
CA ILE A 266 12.51 -8.70 -11.03
C ILE A 266 13.53 -9.72 -11.51
N LEU A 267 14.19 -10.43 -10.59
CA LEU A 267 14.76 -11.72 -10.94
C LEU A 267 13.60 -12.47 -11.56
N GLU A 268 13.72 -12.88 -12.81
CA GLU A 268 12.82 -13.84 -13.44
C GLU A 268 12.88 -15.13 -12.61
N GLU A 269 12.25 -15.14 -11.44
CA GLU A 269 11.95 -16.35 -10.70
C GLU A 269 10.85 -17.04 -11.51
N ALA A 270 11.36 -17.92 -12.37
CA ALA A 270 10.74 -19.16 -12.80
C ALA A 270 9.26 -19.05 -13.12
N SER A 271 8.98 -19.01 -14.42
CA SER A 271 7.80 -19.63 -15.03
C SER A 271 6.67 -19.97 -14.06
N TRP A 272 5.62 -19.15 -14.06
CA TRP A 272 4.29 -19.64 -13.73
C TRP A 272 3.86 -20.63 -14.82
N GLN A 273 4.59 -21.74 -14.99
CA GLN A 273 4.05 -22.93 -15.60
C GLN A 273 2.93 -23.36 -14.66
N ALA A 274 1.71 -23.16 -15.15
CA ALA A 274 0.51 -23.78 -14.66
C ALA A 274 0.85 -25.17 -14.11
N ALA A 275 0.36 -25.46 -12.90
CA ALA A 275 0.29 -26.83 -12.43
C ALA A 275 -0.42 -27.64 -13.52
N SER A 276 0.38 -28.37 -14.30
CA SER A 276 -0.10 -29.42 -15.19
C SER A 276 -0.62 -30.50 -14.26
N THR A 277 -1.94 -30.53 -14.07
CA THR A 277 -2.59 -31.72 -13.53
C THR A 277 -2.54 -32.79 -14.60
N LEU A 278 -1.47 -33.59 -14.55
CA LEU A 278 -1.44 -34.92 -15.13
C LEU A 278 -1.87 -35.93 -14.05
N HIS A 279 -2.84 -36.75 -14.46
CA HIS A 279 -3.49 -37.89 -13.80
C HIS A 279 -4.70 -37.61 -12.91
#